data_AF-A0A2R6XX83-F1
#
_entry.id   AF-A0A2R6XX83-F1
#
_cell.length_a   1.000
_cell.length_b   1.000
_cell.length_c   1.000
_cell.angle_alpha   90.00
_cell.angle_beta   90.00
_cell.angle_gamma   90.00
#
_symmetry.space_group_name_H-M   'P 1'
#
loop_
_entity.id
_entity.type
_entity.pdbx_description
1 polymer ?
#
loop_
_entity_poly.entity_id
_entity_poly.type
_entity_poly.pdbx_seq_one_letter_code
_entity_poly.pdbx_strand_id
1 'polypeptide(L)'
;MFNQYREASYFWDIVGPVSLLFFAIFLILSVHAVKKKSILLLLISVIVTGIVSYITLWSIGRYLFVIMILQFIALGYITYKKFIN
;
A
#
# COMPACT_ATOMS: atom_id res chain seq x y z
N MET A 1 -19.68 27.44 -13.76
CA MET A 1 -18.91 27.07 -12.55
C MET A 1 -19.35 25.75 -11.89
N PHE A 2 -20.57 25.23 -12.13
CA PHE A 2 -21.01 23.93 -11.58
C PHE A 2 -20.38 22.68 -12.22
N ASN A 3 -19.90 22.75 -13.47
CA ASN A 3 -19.33 21.58 -14.15
C ASN A 3 -17.99 21.12 -13.58
N GLN A 4 -17.17 22.03 -13.04
CA GLN A 4 -15.85 21.68 -12.47
C GLN A 4 -15.96 20.81 -11.21
N TYR A 5 -17.00 20.99 -10.40
CA TYR A 5 -17.22 20.17 -9.19
C TYR A 5 -17.76 18.77 -9.52
N ARG A 6 -18.47 18.62 -10.65
CA ARG A 6 -18.98 17.33 -11.12
C ARG A 6 -17.87 16.41 -11.61
N GLU A 7 -16.95 16.95 -12.42
CA GLU A 7 -15.82 16.20 -12.98
C GLU A 7 -14.87 15.70 -11.88
N ALA A 8 -14.60 16.54 -10.87
CA ALA A 8 -13.80 16.15 -9.72
C ALA A 8 -14.43 14.99 -8.92
N SER A 9 -15.77 14.93 -8.82
CA SER A 9 -16.46 13.85 -8.12
C SER A 9 -16.29 12.50 -8.82
N TYR A 10 -16.46 12.45 -10.15
CA TYR A 10 -16.30 11.21 -10.92
C TYR A 10 -14.87 10.65 -10.87
N PHE A 11 -13.86 11.51 -10.80
CA PHE A 11 -12.47 11.08 -10.65
C PHE A 11 -12.26 10.30 -9.35
N TRP A 12 -12.74 10.82 -8.21
CA TRP A 12 -12.59 10.16 -6.92
C TRP A 12 -13.45 8.89 -6.80
N ASP A 13 -14.61 8.84 -7.47
CA ASP A 13 -15.49 7.67 -7.52
C ASP A 13 -14.83 6.46 -8.21
N ILE A 14 -13.88 6.70 -9.13
CA ILE A 14 -13.13 5.63 -9.83
C ILE A 14 -11.80 5.35 -9.13
N VAL A 15 -11.04 6.40 -8.78
CA VAL A 15 -9.70 6.28 -8.22
C VAL A 15 -9.71 5.62 -6.83
N GLY A 16 -10.72 5.94 -5.99
CA GLY A 16 -10.87 5.34 -4.68
C GLY A 16 -10.95 3.81 -4.73
N PRO A 17 -11.97 3.22 -5.40
CA PRO A 17 -12.12 1.77 -5.52
C PRO A 17 -10.94 1.07 -6.19
N VAL A 18 -10.39 1.67 -7.26
CA VAL A 18 -9.23 1.10 -7.97
C VAL A 18 -8.01 1.05 -7.05
N SER A 19 -7.74 2.12 -6.30
CA SER A 19 -6.62 2.16 -5.37
C SER A 19 -6.74 1.12 -4.24
N LEU A 20 -7.96 0.89 -3.74
CA LEU A 20 -8.26 -0.14 -2.76
C LEU A 20 -8.06 -1.57 -3.30
N LEU A 21 -8.47 -1.82 -4.54
CA LEU A 21 -8.23 -3.11 -5.22
C LEU A 21 -6.73 -3.40 -5.35
N PHE A 22 -5.96 -2.40 -5.82
CA PHE A 22 -4.51 -2.51 -5.88
C PHE A 22 -3.93 -2.80 -4.50
N PHE A 23 -4.36 -2.06 -3.48
CA PHE A 23 -3.90 -2.29 -2.12
C PHE A 23 -4.18 -3.71 -1.61
N ALA A 24 -5.39 -4.26 -1.83
CA ALA A 24 -5.74 -5.60 -1.40
C ALA A 24 -4.83 -6.67 -2.05
N ILE A 25 -4.56 -6.54 -3.35
CA ILE A 25 -3.65 -7.44 -4.09
C ILE A 25 -2.24 -7.36 -3.52
N PHE A 26 -1.73 -6.15 -3.27
CA PHE A 26 -0.39 -5.94 -2.75
C PHE A 26 -0.25 -6.35 -1.28
N LEU A 27 -1.32 -6.29 -0.50
CA LEU A 27 -1.33 -6.81 0.87
C LEU A 27 -1.19 -8.33 0.88
N ILE A 28 -1.91 -9.04 0.01
CA ILE A 28 -1.78 -10.50 -0.14
C ILE A 28 -0.36 -10.86 -0.59
N LEU A 29 0.18 -10.13 -1.58
CA LEU A 29 1.56 -10.30 -2.03
C LEU A 29 2.57 -10.06 -0.91
N SER A 30 2.36 -9.04 -0.08
CA SER A 30 3.23 -8.74 1.07
C SER A 30 3.24 -9.89 2.07
N VAL A 31 2.08 -10.45 2.43
CA VAL A 31 1.99 -11.62 3.32
C VAL A 31 2.71 -12.82 2.72
N HIS A 32 2.56 -13.04 1.40
CA HIS A 32 3.27 -14.12 0.71
C HIS A 32 4.78 -13.89 0.67
N ALA A 33 5.23 -12.65 0.48
CA ALA A 33 6.62 -12.25 0.49
C ALA A 33 7.27 -12.48 1.86
N VAL A 34 6.55 -12.20 2.95
CA VAL A 34 6.99 -12.50 4.32
C VAL A 34 7.20 -14.00 4.49
N LYS A 35 6.23 -14.83 4.06
CA LYS A 35 6.34 -16.30 4.12
C LYS A 35 7.52 -16.84 3.31
N LYS A 36 7.75 -16.29 2.11
CA LYS A 36 8.88 -16.66 1.25
C LYS A 36 10.20 -15.97 1.60
N LYS A 37 10.23 -15.10 2.61
CA LYS A 37 11.38 -14.25 2.99
C LYS A 37 11.98 -13.46 1.81
N SER A 38 11.14 -13.07 0.84
CA SER A 38 11.59 -12.36 -0.36
C SER A 38 11.58 -10.85 -0.12
N ILE A 39 12.77 -10.27 0.04
CA ILE A 39 12.97 -8.84 0.33
C ILE A 39 12.43 -7.96 -0.81
N LEU A 40 12.70 -8.33 -2.07
CA LEU A 40 12.27 -7.55 -3.24
C LEU A 40 10.74 -7.41 -3.31
N LEU A 41 10.00 -8.50 -3.10
CA LEU A 41 8.54 -8.48 -3.16
C LEU A 41 7.93 -7.65 -2.01
N LEU A 42 8.52 -7.71 -0.82
CA LEU A 42 8.13 -6.87 0.31
C LEU A 42 8.40 -5.39 0.04
N LEU A 43 9.54 -5.07 -0.54
CA LEU A 43 9.95 -3.70 -0.82
C LEU A 43 9.01 -3.05 -1.85
N ILE A 44 8.67 -3.78 -2.92
CA ILE A 44 7.67 -3.33 -3.90
C ILE A 44 6.31 -3.14 -3.21
N SER A 45 5.90 -4.07 -2.34
CA SER A 45 4.62 -3.97 -1.63
C SER A 45 4.56 -2.74 -0.73
N VAL A 46 5.65 -2.42 -0.02
CA VAL A 46 5.77 -1.22 0.82
C VAL A 46 5.62 0.06 -0.01
N ILE A 47 6.33 0.16 -1.13
CA ILE A 47 6.27 1.34 -2.00
C ILE A 47 4.85 1.55 -2.53
N VAL A 48 4.23 0.50 -3.08
CA VAL A 48 2.87 0.59 -3.62
C VAL A 48 1.87 0.93 -2.52
N THR A 49 1.98 0.30 -1.35
CA THR A 49 1.13 0.58 -0.20
C THR A 49 1.27 2.03 0.27
N GLY A 50 2.49 2.57 0.27
CA GLY A 50 2.75 3.96 0.62
C GLY A 50 2.15 4.94 -0.38
N ILE A 51 2.28 4.68 -1.69
CA ILE A 51 1.66 5.51 -2.74
C ILE A 51 0.14 5.51 -2.61
N VAL A 52 -0.48 4.34 -2.43
CA VAL A 52 -1.93 4.24 -2.26
C VAL A 52 -2.39 4.93 -0.97
N SER A 53 -1.66 4.76 0.13
CA SER A 53 -1.94 5.45 1.40
C SER A 53 -1.86 6.97 1.24
N TYR A 54 -0.87 7.47 0.49
CA TYR A 54 -0.72 8.90 0.21
C TYR A 54 -1.87 9.46 -0.64
N ILE A 55 -2.30 8.75 -1.69
CA ILE A 55 -3.41 9.17 -2.54
C ILE A 55 -4.74 9.17 -1.77
N THR A 56 -4.92 8.22 -0.84
CA THR A 56 -6.19 8.03 -0.10
C THR A 56 -6.19 8.64 1.30
N LEU A 57 -5.19 9.48 1.64
CA LEU A 57 -4.87 9.93 3.00
C LEU A 57 -6.01 10.70 3.69
N TRP A 58 -6.91 11.30 2.91
CA TRP A 58 -8.09 12.05 3.37
C TRP A 58 -9.30 11.16 3.74
N SER A 59 -9.25 9.87 3.41
CA SER A 59 -10.32 8.91 3.72
C SER A 59 -9.71 7.69 4.43
N ILE A 60 -9.64 6.55 3.74
CA ILE A 60 -9.16 5.28 4.30
C ILE A 60 -7.63 5.23 4.49
N GLY A 61 -6.88 6.16 3.87
CA GLY A 61 -5.42 6.11 3.78
C GLY A 61 -4.70 6.16 5.12
N ARG A 62 -5.34 6.69 6.18
CA ARG A 62 -4.81 6.64 7.55
C ARG A 62 -4.64 5.21 8.07
N TYR A 63 -5.58 4.32 7.76
CA TYR A 63 -5.49 2.91 8.13
C TYR A 63 -4.44 2.17 7.29
N LEU A 64 -4.29 2.56 6.03
CA LEU A 64 -3.27 2.02 5.14
C LEU A 64 -1.86 2.39 5.59
N PHE A 65 -1.69 3.55 6.23
CA PHE A 65 -0.41 3.99 6.77
C PHE A 65 0.10 3.05 7.89
N VAL A 66 -0.80 2.57 8.76
CA VAL A 66 -0.47 1.58 9.79
C VAL A 66 0.05 0.28 9.15
N ILE A 67 -0.57 -0.14 8.05
CA ILE A 67 -0.17 -1.33 7.31
C ILE A 67 1.19 -1.13 6.65
N MET A 68 1.45 0.05 6.08
CA MET A 68 2.76 0.40 5.54
C MET A 68 3.86 0.27 6.60
N ILE A 69 3.62 0.78 7.82
CA ILE A 69 4.57 0.66 8.94
C ILE A 69 4.82 -0.81 9.29
N LEU A 70 3.78 -1.64 9.39
CA LEU A 70 3.93 -3.08 9.66
C LEU A 70 4.75 -3.80 8.58
N GLN A 71 4.52 -3.47 7.31
CA GLN A 71 5.31 -4.01 6.20
C GLN A 71 6.78 -3.56 6.27
N PHE A 72 7.04 -2.33 6.70
CA PHE A 72 8.40 -1.80 6.90
C PHE A 72 9.15 -2.54 8.02
N ILE A 73 8.47 -2.81 9.14
CA ILE A 73 9.02 -3.62 10.24
C ILE A 73 9.31 -5.04 9.75
N ALA A 74 8.41 -5.64 8.99
CA ALA A 74 8.61 -6.98 8.42
C ALA A 74 9.81 -7.03 7.46
N LEU A 75 10.00 -6.00 6.62
CA LEU A 75 11.17 -5.85 5.76
C LEU A 75 12.47 -5.78 6.58
N GLY A 76 12.50 -4.96 7.63
CA GLY A 76 13.64 -4.83 8.54
C GLY A 76 13.99 -6.15 9.21
N TYR A 77 12.98 -6.86 9.73
CA TYR A 77 13.17 -8.16 10.38
C TYR A 77 13.74 -9.21 9.42
N ILE A 78 13.19 -9.33 8.21
CA ILE A 78 13.66 -10.30 7.21
C ILE A 78 15.08 -9.97 6.76
N THR A 79 15.37 -8.69 6.55
CA THR A 79 16.71 -8.21 6.15
C THR A 79 17.73 -8.50 7.24
N TYR A 80 17.43 -8.16 8.49
CA TYR A 80 18.31 -8.44 9.64
C TYR A 80 18.58 -9.94 9.80
N LYS A 81 17.52 -10.76 9.73
CA LYS A 81 17.64 -12.22 9.83
C LYS A 81 18.46 -12.82 8.69
N LYS A 82 18.39 -12.25 7.49
CA LYS A 82 19.20 -12.68 6.33
C LYS A 82 20.67 -12.25 6.44
N PHE A 83 20.97 -11.22 7.21
CA PHE A 83 22.35 -10.72 7.38
C PHE A 83 23.12 -11.45 8.49
N ILE A 84 22.41 -12.03 9.47
CA ILE A 84 22.99 -12.76 10.61
C ILE A 84 23.16 -14.27 10.34
N ASN A 85 22.35 -14.85 9.46
CA ASN A 85 22.48 -16.24 9.00
C ASN A 85 23.30 -16.31 7.72
#